data_AF-A0AAW6GUS5-F1
#
_entry.id   AF-A0AAW6GUS5-F1
#
_cell.length_a   1.000
_cell.length_b   1.000
_cell.length_c   1.000
_cell.angle_alpha   90.00
_cell.angle_beta   90.00
_cell.angle_gamma   90.00
#
_symmetry.space_group_name_H-M   'P 1'
#
loop_
_entity.id
_entity.type
_entity.pdbx_description
1 polymer ?
#
loop_
_entity_poly.entity_id
_entity_poly.type
_entity_poly.pdbx_seq_one_letter_code
_entity_poly.pdbx_strand_id
1 'polypeptide(L)'
;MYLLIIVILLFLAELFYFRIADRCNIIDNPNERSSHTKVTLRGGGIIFYFGAFAYFLTSGFEYPWFLLALTLVTFISFVDDIKST
;
A
#
# COMPACT_ATOMS: atom_id res chain seq x y z
N MET A 1 5.82 -23.15 3.87
CA MET A 1 5.19 -23.21 2.53
C MET A 1 4.11 -22.15 2.35
N TYR A 2 3.14 -22.03 3.27
CA TYR A 2 2.07 -21.01 3.20
C TYR A 2 2.56 -19.55 3.17
N LEU A 3 3.51 -19.20 4.05
CA LEU A 3 4.10 -17.85 4.09
C LEU A 3 4.82 -17.47 2.78
N LEU A 4 5.47 -18.43 2.11
CA LEU A 4 6.14 -18.18 0.83
C LEU A 4 5.13 -17.78 -0.25
N ILE A 5 3.97 -18.46 -0.28
CA ILE A 5 2.89 -18.16 -1.21
C ILE A 5 2.32 -16.77 -0.94
N ILE A 6 2.13 -16.39 0.33
CA ILE A 6 1.68 -15.04 0.71
C ILE A 6 2.68 -13.98 0.26
N VAL A 7 3.99 -14.19 0.48
CA VAL A 7 5.02 -13.25 0.06
C VAL A 7 5.01 -13.06 -1.46
N ILE A 8 4.92 -14.15 -2.24
CA ILE A 8 4.84 -14.08 -3.70
C ILE A 8 3.58 -13.33 -4.15
N LEU A 9 2.44 -13.62 -3.51
CA LEU A 9 1.16 -12.97 -3.86
C LEU A 9 1.17 -11.47 -3.54
N LEU A 10 1.70 -11.09 -2.38
CA LEU A 10 1.87 -9.68 -1.99
C LEU A 10 2.82 -8.99 -2.96
N PHE A 11 3.97 -9.60 -3.30
CA PHE A 11 4.92 -9.02 -4.25
C PHE A 11 4.30 -8.79 -5.64
N LEU A 12 3.52 -9.76 -6.14
CA LEU A 12 2.78 -9.60 -7.40
C LEU A 12 1.73 -8.49 -7.31
N ALA A 13 1.03 -8.37 -6.16
CA ALA A 13 0.09 -7.28 -5.92
C ALA A 13 0.80 -5.92 -5.89
N GLU A 14 2.01 -5.83 -5.35
CA GLU A 14 2.83 -4.61 -5.37
C GLU A 14 3.15 -4.16 -6.79
N LEU A 15 3.64 -5.09 -7.62
CA LEU A 15 3.97 -4.81 -9.01
C LEU A 15 2.74 -4.36 -9.81
N PHE A 16 1.58 -4.97 -9.53
CA PHE A 16 0.32 -4.57 -10.15
C PHE A 16 -0.12 -3.18 -9.67
N TYR A 17 0.00 -2.91 -8.36
CA TYR A 17 -0.29 -1.60 -7.78
C TYR A 17 0.58 -0.51 -8.41
N PHE A 18 1.88 -0.73 -8.59
CA PHE A 18 2.75 0.26 -9.21
C PHE A 18 2.33 0.61 -10.64
N ARG A 19 1.80 -0.33 -11.42
CA ARG A 19 1.23 -0.01 -12.75
C ARG A 19 -0.02 0.87 -12.65
N ILE A 20 -0.85 0.68 -11.64
CA ILE A 20 -2.05 1.50 -11.43
C ILE A 20 -1.65 2.89 -10.93
N ALA A 21 -0.77 2.97 -9.95
CA ALA A 21 -0.30 4.22 -9.37
C ALA A 21 0.44 5.09 -10.40
N ASP A 22 1.19 4.48 -11.33
CA ASP A 22 1.80 5.17 -12.47
C ASP A 22 0.73 5.76 -13.40
N ARG A 23 -0.34 5.00 -13.70
CA ARG A 23 -1.47 5.50 -14.49
C ARG A 23 -2.26 6.61 -13.78
N CYS A 24 -2.30 6.59 -12.45
CA CYS A 24 -2.94 7.64 -11.65
C CYS A 24 -2.02 8.85 -11.40
N ASN A 25 -0.79 8.88 -11.95
CA ASN A 25 0.24 9.90 -11.69
C ASN A 25 0.50 10.15 -10.20
N ILE A 26 0.40 9.11 -9.36
CA ILE A 26 0.72 9.20 -7.92
C ILE A 26 2.25 9.17 -7.79
N ILE A 27 2.83 10.35 -8.00
CA ILE A 27 4.26 10.55 -8.23
C ILE A 27 4.82 11.47 -7.17
N ASP A 28 5.96 11.10 -6.59
CA ASP A 28 6.75 11.98 -5.73
C ASP A 28 7.81 12.70 -6.58
N ASN A 29 7.74 14.03 -6.61
CA ASN A 29 8.69 14.86 -7.32
C ASN A 29 9.81 15.29 -6.37
N PRO A 30 11.07 15.27 -6.83
CA PRO A 30 12.18 15.69 -6.00
C PRO A 30 12.03 17.16 -5.59
N ASN A 31 12.10 17.42 -4.29
CA ASN A 31 12.02 18.74 -3.67
C ASN A 31 13.27 18.97 -2.78
N GLU A 32 13.48 20.18 -2.26
CA GLU A 32 14.68 20.50 -1.45
C GLU A 32 14.80 19.68 -0.15
N ARG A 33 13.73 18.95 0.23
CA ARG A 33 13.71 18.01 1.36
C ARG A 33 13.93 16.54 0.97
N SER A 34 13.91 16.18 -0.31
CA SER A 34 14.01 14.78 -0.73
C SER A 34 15.44 14.37 -1.04
N SER A 35 15.82 13.15 -0.63
CA SER A 35 17.12 12.54 -0.95
C SER A 35 17.18 11.85 -2.31
N HIS A 36 16.03 11.68 -2.98
CA HIS A 36 15.96 11.12 -4.33
C HIS A 36 16.11 12.24 -5.36
N THR A 37 16.86 11.97 -6.43
CA THR A 37 17.03 12.89 -7.57
C THR A 37 16.15 12.53 -8.77
N LYS A 38 15.50 11.37 -8.72
CA LYS A 38 14.60 10.86 -9.76
C LYS A 38 13.19 10.77 -9.20
N VAL A 39 12.23 11.08 -10.05
CA VAL A 39 10.81 10.88 -9.81
C VAL A 39 10.54 9.44 -9.36
N THR A 40 9.88 9.25 -8.23
CA THR A 40 9.54 7.93 -7.67
C THR A 40 8.03 7.75 -7.54
N LEU A 41 7.57 6.50 -7.58
CA LEU A 41 6.18 6.18 -7.33
C LEU A 41 5.87 6.24 -5.83
N ARG A 42 4.78 6.92 -5.45
CA ARG A 42 4.32 7.03 -4.06
C ARG A 42 3.19 6.03 -3.77
N GLY A 43 2.93 5.78 -2.49
CA GLY A 43 1.79 4.95 -2.05
C GLY A 43 2.04 3.44 -1.99
N GLY A 44 3.29 2.97 -2.09
CA GLY A 44 3.62 1.54 -1.94
C GLY A 44 3.23 0.93 -0.59
N GLY A 45 2.98 1.76 0.43
CA GLY A 45 2.53 1.33 1.75
C GLY A 45 1.20 0.57 1.78
N ILE A 46 0.41 0.60 0.70
CA ILE A 46 -0.84 -0.16 0.57
C ILE A 46 -0.63 -1.68 0.74
N ILE A 47 0.57 -2.19 0.48
CA ILE A 47 0.87 -3.61 0.62
C ILE A 47 0.79 -4.10 2.07
N PHE A 48 1.09 -3.23 3.04
CA PHE A 48 0.97 -3.56 4.46
C PHE A 48 -0.49 -3.77 4.86
N TYR A 49 -1.41 -3.01 4.26
CA TYR A 49 -2.85 -3.22 4.45
C TYR A 49 -3.26 -4.62 3.97
N PHE A 50 -2.87 -5.01 2.75
CA PHE A 50 -3.18 -6.34 2.23
C PHE A 50 -2.55 -7.47 3.06
N GLY A 51 -1.35 -7.27 3.60
CA GLY A 51 -0.73 -8.21 4.53
C GLY A 51 -1.53 -8.38 5.83
N ALA A 52 -1.93 -7.27 6.45
CA ALA A 52 -2.77 -7.28 7.66
C ALA A 52 -4.16 -7.87 7.39
N PHE A 53 -4.74 -7.60 6.22
CA PHE A 53 -6.02 -8.15 5.79
C PHE A 53 -5.94 -9.66 5.55
N ALA A 54 -4.86 -10.14 4.92
CA ALA A 54 -4.62 -11.58 4.78
C ALA A 54 -4.50 -12.27 6.15
N TYR A 55 -3.76 -11.66 7.08
CA TYR A 55 -3.69 -12.16 8.46
C TYR A 55 -5.08 -12.25 9.10
N PHE A 56 -5.87 -11.17 9.05
CA PHE A 56 -7.23 -11.12 9.58
C PHE A 56 -8.15 -12.24 9.05
N LEU A 57 -8.06 -12.56 7.75
CA LEU A 57 -8.82 -13.66 7.16
C LEU A 57 -8.34 -15.03 7.67
N THR A 58 -7.02 -15.20 7.84
CA THR A 58 -6.42 -16.47 8.25
C THR A 58 -6.49 -16.73 9.76
N SER A 59 -6.61 -15.69 10.58
CA SER A 59 -6.72 -15.79 12.04
C SER A 59 -8.16 -16.05 12.50
N GLY A 60 -9.14 -16.04 11.59
CA GLY A 60 -10.55 -16.19 11.95
C GLY A 60 -11.17 -14.89 12.48
N PHE A 61 -10.84 -13.76 11.84
CA PHE A 61 -11.39 -12.43 12.13
C PHE A 61 -10.94 -11.85 13.48
N GLU A 62 -9.75 -12.20 13.95
CA GLU A 62 -9.18 -11.61 15.16
C GLU A 62 -8.87 -10.12 14.97
N TYR A 63 -9.17 -9.31 15.98
CA TYR A 63 -8.92 -7.85 15.99
C TYR A 63 -9.68 -7.04 14.91
N PRO A 64 -11.02 -7.14 14.82
CA PRO A 64 -11.80 -6.43 13.80
C PRO A 64 -11.70 -4.91 13.94
N TRP A 65 -11.60 -4.37 15.16
CA TRP A 65 -11.44 -2.94 15.40
C TRP A 65 -10.11 -2.39 14.89
N PHE A 66 -9.03 -3.17 15.02
CA PHE A 66 -7.73 -2.81 14.48
C PHE A 66 -7.79 -2.75 12.95
N LEU A 67 -8.38 -3.76 12.31
CA LEU A 67 -8.51 -3.77 10.85
C LEU A 67 -9.40 -2.64 10.33
N LEU A 68 -10.48 -2.31 11.06
CA LEU A 68 -11.35 -1.19 10.71
C LEU A 68 -10.60 0.14 10.78
N ALA A 69 -9.87 0.38 11.86
CA ALA A 69 -9.03 1.58 12.00
C ALA A 69 -7.96 1.64 10.90
N LEU A 70 -7.30 0.52 10.62
CA LEU A 70 -6.31 0.41 9.55
C LEU A 70 -6.92 0.73 8.18
N THR A 71 -8.11 0.18 7.89
CA THR A 71 -8.84 0.44 6.64
C THR A 71 -9.14 1.93 6.47
N LEU A 72 -9.60 2.59 7.54
CA LEU A 72 -9.89 4.04 7.50
C LEU A 72 -8.62 4.86 7.25
N VAL A 73 -7.53 4.56 7.96
CA VAL A 73 -6.26 5.27 7.79
C VAL A 73 -5.70 5.06 6.39
N THR A 74 -5.68 3.82 5.90
CA THR A 74 -5.23 3.50 4.53
C THR A 74 -6.05 4.25 3.49
N PHE A 75 -7.37 4.32 3.66
CA PHE A 75 -8.25 5.07 2.75
C PHE A 75 -7.95 6.57 2.75
N ILE A 76 -7.81 7.18 3.94
CA ILE A 76 -7.49 8.62 4.05
C ILE A 76 -6.13 8.92 3.40
N SER A 77 -5.11 8.12 3.70
CA SER A 77 -3.77 8.28 3.10
C SER A 77 -3.79 8.13 1.58
N PHE A 78 -4.57 7.17 1.06
CA PHE A 78 -4.68 6.98 -0.39
C PHE A 78 -5.38 8.16 -1.08
N VAL A 79 -6.43 8.70 -0.47
CA VAL A 79 -7.12 9.90 -0.98
C VAL A 79 -6.20 11.12 -0.92
N ASP A 80 -5.41 11.28 0.14
CA ASP A 80 -4.41 12.35 0.28
C ASP A 80 -3.33 12.26 -0.81
N ASP A 81 -2.79 11.05 -1.05
CA ASP A 81 -1.80 10.80 -2.09
C ASP A 81 -2.35 11.11 -3.50
N ILE A 82 -3.65 10.91 -3.76
CA ILE A 82 -4.28 11.28 -5.05
C ILE A 82 -4.52 12.79 -5.15
N LYS A 83 -5.09 13.41 -4.11
CA LYS A 83 -5.48 14.84 -4.13
C LYS A 83 -4.32 15.81 -3.96
N SER A 84 -3.15 15.35 -3.54
CA SER A 84 -1.93 16.15 -3.51
C SER A 84 -1.32 16.39 -4.91
N THR A 85 -1.98 15.91 -5.98
CA THR A 85 -1.66 16.22 -7.38
C THR A 85 -2.36 17.50 -7.82
#